data_AF-A0A5D9DEG4-F1
#
_entry.id   AF-A0A5D9DEG4-F1
#
_cell.length_a   1.000
_cell.length_b   1.000
_cell.length_c   1.000
_cell.angle_alpha   90.00
_cell.angle_beta   90.00
_cell.angle_gamma   90.00
#
_symmetry.space_group_name_H-M   'P 1'
#
loop_
_entity.id
_entity.type
_entity.pdbx_description
1 polymer ?
#
loop_
_entity_poly.entity_id
_entity_poly.type
_entity_poly.pdbx_seq_one_letter_code
_entity_poly.pdbx_strand_id
1 'polypeptide(L)'
;MARSSTIDRLPDDIRENLQALLRDPRVTQLETTERINELLEAEGHDERLSKSAVNRYAVRMNEVGEKLRQSREVAEMWIAKLGAQPQGQMGHLVNEMLRSMAFDLALKLQEGELTEESMPAVIEMVKELSLSVTRLEKASSENVKREAEIRRQERERAAEEAAESAENAARAQGLSNDGVAALRAAILEGLA
;
A
#
# COMPACT_ATOMS: atom_id res chain seq x y z
N MET A 1 -22.58 10.44 -29.81
CA MET A 1 -21.29 9.80 -29.46
C MET A 1 -20.19 10.83 -29.67
N ALA A 2 -19.46 11.20 -28.61
CA ALA A 2 -18.33 12.11 -28.75
C ALA A 2 -17.28 11.46 -29.67
N ARG A 3 -16.77 12.19 -30.67
CA ARG A 3 -15.69 11.70 -31.53
C ARG A 3 -14.50 11.33 -30.64
N SER A 4 -13.97 10.11 -30.83
CA SER A 4 -12.68 9.69 -30.27
C SER A 4 -11.62 10.76 -30.58
N SER A 5 -10.83 11.13 -29.57
CA SER A 5 -9.79 12.16 -29.73
C SER A 5 -8.74 11.68 -30.73
N THR A 6 -8.22 12.57 -31.56
CA THR A 6 -7.05 12.25 -32.42
C THR A 6 -5.89 11.67 -31.61
N ILE A 7 -5.73 12.12 -30.36
CA ILE A 7 -4.71 11.59 -29.44
C ILE A 7 -4.97 10.13 -29.04
N ASP A 8 -6.24 9.72 -28.93
CA ASP A 8 -6.57 8.35 -28.52
C ASP A 8 -6.27 7.33 -29.63
N ARG A 9 -6.03 7.79 -30.85
CA ARG A 9 -5.74 6.97 -32.04
C ARG A 9 -4.26 6.97 -32.42
N LEU A 10 -3.42 7.72 -31.69
CA LEU A 10 -1.98 7.71 -31.90
C LEU A 10 -1.41 6.30 -31.65
N PRO A 11 -0.41 5.88 -32.43
CA PRO A 11 0.48 4.77 -32.06
C PRO A 11 1.01 4.93 -30.62
N ASP A 12 1.20 3.82 -29.92
CA ASP A 12 1.53 3.84 -28.49
C ASP A 12 2.88 4.51 -28.20
N ASP A 13 3.88 4.27 -29.04
CA ASP A 13 5.20 4.92 -29.00
C ASP A 13 5.12 6.44 -29.21
N ILE A 14 4.31 6.91 -30.16
CA ILE A 14 4.09 8.35 -30.37
C ILE A 14 3.33 8.95 -29.18
N ARG A 15 2.36 8.23 -28.63
CA ARG A 15 1.59 8.65 -27.45
C ARG A 15 2.48 8.75 -26.21
N GLU A 16 3.42 7.83 -26.03
CA GLU A 16 4.41 7.89 -24.96
C GLU A 16 5.33 9.10 -25.11
N ASN A 17 5.81 9.39 -26.32
CA ASN A 17 6.59 10.61 -26.61
C ASN A 17 5.79 11.89 -26.32
N LEU A 18 4.50 11.93 -26.71
CA LEU A 18 3.60 13.03 -26.39
C LEU A 18 3.50 13.24 -24.88
N GLN A 19 3.29 12.16 -24.12
CA GLN A 19 3.20 12.22 -22.66
C GLN A 19 4.52 12.64 -22.01
N ALA A 20 5.66 12.19 -22.54
CA ALA A 20 6.98 12.57 -22.04
C ALA A 20 7.23 14.08 -22.21
N LEU A 21 6.92 14.64 -23.37
CA LEU A 21 7.01 16.08 -23.62
C LEU A 21 6.07 16.88 -22.71
N LEU A 22 4.83 16.42 -22.51
CA LEU A 22 3.87 17.09 -21.63
C LEU A 22 4.25 17.06 -20.14
N ARG A 23 5.15 16.16 -19.72
CA ARG A 23 5.68 16.13 -18.34
C ARG A 23 6.84 17.11 -18.15
N ASP A 24 7.49 17.56 -19.21
CA ASP A 24 8.58 18.54 -19.12
C ASP A 24 8.01 19.96 -19.05
N PRO A 25 8.12 20.65 -17.90
CA PRO A 25 7.54 22.00 -17.74
C PRO A 25 8.23 23.04 -18.64
N ARG A 26 9.36 22.71 -19.25
CA ARG A 26 10.08 23.60 -20.18
C ARG A 26 9.54 23.54 -21.61
N VAL A 27 8.70 22.56 -21.92
CA VAL A 27 8.13 22.37 -23.27
C VAL A 27 6.69 22.82 -23.27
N THR A 28 6.36 23.78 -24.14
CA THR A 28 5.00 24.27 -24.29
C THR A 28 4.11 23.25 -25.02
N GLN A 29 2.79 23.36 -24.85
CA GLN A 29 1.85 22.52 -25.60
C GLN A 29 1.91 22.78 -27.11
N LEU A 30 2.34 23.98 -27.54
CA LEU A 30 2.56 24.30 -28.94
C LEU A 30 3.77 23.52 -29.48
N GLU A 31 4.92 23.64 -28.83
CA GLU A 31 6.14 22.90 -29.22
C GLU A 31 5.92 21.39 -29.16
N THR A 32 5.16 20.91 -28.17
CA THR A 32 4.76 19.50 -28.08
C THR A 32 3.94 19.09 -29.30
N THR A 33 2.99 19.93 -29.75
CA THR A 33 2.17 19.65 -30.93
C THR A 33 3.04 19.58 -32.18
N GLU A 34 3.96 20.53 -32.34
CA GLU A 34 4.86 20.61 -33.49
C GLU A 34 5.77 19.38 -33.55
N ARG A 35 6.47 19.06 -32.47
CA ARG A 35 7.39 17.90 -32.40
C ARG A 35 6.70 16.56 -32.64
N ILE A 36 5.48 16.39 -32.14
CA ILE A 36 4.72 15.16 -32.37
C ILE A 36 4.22 15.07 -33.80
N ASN A 37 3.82 16.19 -34.41
CA ASN A 37 3.45 16.21 -35.83
C ASN A 37 4.66 15.95 -36.74
N GLU A 38 5.85 16.45 -36.39
CA GLU A 38 7.11 16.13 -37.09
C GLU A 38 7.44 14.63 -37.00
N LEU A 39 7.26 14.02 -35.82
CA LEU A 39 7.45 12.59 -35.64
C LEU A 39 6.45 11.77 -36.46
N LEU A 40 5.16 12.14 -36.42
CA LEU A 40 4.11 11.52 -37.23
C LEU A 40 4.41 11.61 -38.72
N GLU A 41 4.97 12.74 -39.19
CA GLU A 41 5.36 12.93 -40.58
C GLU A 41 6.57 12.06 -40.97
N ALA A 42 7.59 12.02 -40.12
CA ALA A 42 8.79 11.22 -40.35
C ALA A 42 8.48 9.70 -40.45
N GLU A 43 7.48 9.25 -39.70
CA GLU A 43 7.02 7.86 -39.71
C GLU A 43 5.93 7.57 -40.77
N GLY A 44 5.49 8.58 -41.53
CA GLY A 44 4.55 8.42 -42.63
C GLY A 44 3.08 8.28 -42.20
N HIS A 45 2.72 8.76 -41.01
CA HIS A 45 1.32 8.83 -40.57
C HIS A 45 0.63 10.06 -41.16
N ASP A 46 -0.62 9.92 -41.62
CA ASP A 46 -1.42 11.03 -42.16
C ASP A 46 -2.07 11.89 -41.07
N GLU A 47 -2.19 11.36 -39.84
CA GLU A 47 -2.85 12.07 -38.75
C GLU A 47 -2.03 13.25 -38.25
N ARG A 48 -2.70 14.36 -37.96
CA ARG A 48 -2.07 15.55 -37.36
C ARG A 48 -2.83 16.01 -36.13
N LEU A 49 -2.08 16.29 -35.08
CA LEU A 49 -2.58 16.84 -33.84
C LEU A 49 -2.79 18.35 -33.98
N SER A 50 -3.86 18.84 -33.35
CA SER A 50 -4.07 20.26 -33.14
C SER A 50 -3.63 20.66 -31.73
N LYS A 51 -3.14 21.88 -31.56
CA LYS A 51 -2.82 22.46 -30.23
C LYS A 51 -3.98 22.31 -29.24
N SER A 52 -5.21 22.49 -29.71
CA SER A 52 -6.42 22.36 -28.88
C SER A 52 -6.63 20.93 -28.37
N ALA A 53 -6.34 19.92 -29.19
CA ALA A 53 -6.41 18.52 -28.77
C ALA A 53 -5.34 18.21 -27.71
N VAL A 54 -4.10 18.65 -27.94
CA VAL A 54 -2.98 18.49 -26.99
C VAL A 54 -3.28 19.20 -25.68
N ASN A 55 -3.80 20.42 -25.71
CA ASN A 55 -4.18 21.16 -24.50
C ASN A 55 -5.26 20.45 -23.68
N ARG A 56 -6.34 19.98 -24.31
CA ARG A 56 -7.39 19.22 -23.60
C ARG A 56 -6.84 17.95 -22.97
N TYR A 57 -5.91 17.27 -23.65
CA TYR A 57 -5.28 16.08 -23.11
C TYR A 57 -4.35 16.41 -21.93
N ALA A 58 -3.54 17.47 -22.03
CA ALA A 58 -2.68 17.93 -20.95
C ALA A 58 -3.46 18.33 -19.69
N VAL A 59 -4.58 19.04 -19.85
CA VAL A 59 -5.48 19.40 -18.73
C VAL A 59 -6.00 18.14 -18.02
N ARG A 60 -6.53 17.16 -18.77
CA ARG A 60 -6.99 15.90 -18.19
C ARG A 60 -5.86 15.15 -17.47
N MET A 61 -4.66 15.12 -18.04
CA MET A 61 -3.50 14.48 -17.41
C MET A 61 -3.10 15.17 -16.11
N ASN A 62 -3.15 16.51 -16.06
CA ASN A 62 -2.87 17.27 -14.85
C ASN A 62 -3.92 17.03 -13.76
N GLU A 63 -5.21 17.01 -14.11
CA GLU A 63 -6.28 16.71 -13.15
C GLU A 63 -6.11 15.31 -12.51
N VAL A 64 -5.78 14.30 -13.33
CA VAL A 64 -5.49 12.95 -12.84
C VAL A 64 -4.22 12.91 -12.01
N GLY A 65 -3.16 13.61 -12.44
CA GLY A 65 -1.89 13.70 -11.74
C GLY A 65 -2.00 14.35 -10.36
N GLU A 66 -2.75 15.46 -10.26
CA GLU A 66 -3.01 16.16 -9.01
C GLU A 66 -3.78 15.27 -8.02
N LYS A 67 -4.81 14.58 -8.50
CA LYS A 67 -5.55 13.62 -7.67
C LYS A 67 -4.66 12.49 -7.15
N LEU A 68 -3.73 11.99 -7.98
CA LEU A 68 -2.79 10.95 -7.59
C LEU A 68 -1.76 11.45 -6.57
N ARG A 69 -1.21 12.65 -6.75
CA ARG A 69 -0.27 13.27 -5.81
C ARG A 69 -0.93 13.51 -4.45
N GLN A 70 -2.14 14.06 -4.45
CA GLN A 70 -2.91 14.25 -3.23
C GLN A 70 -3.20 12.92 -2.53
N SER A 71 -3.55 11.88 -3.28
CA SER A 71 -3.72 10.53 -2.74
C SER A 71 -2.44 9.97 -2.12
N ARG A 72 -1.27 10.23 -2.72
CA ARG A 72 0.03 9.80 -2.19
C ARG A 72 0.39 10.54 -0.90
N GLU A 73 0.23 11.86 -0.84
CA GLU A 73 0.48 12.65 0.37
C GLU A 73 -0.39 12.18 1.54
N VAL A 74 -1.67 11.91 1.25
CA VAL A 74 -2.60 11.33 2.22
C VAL A 74 -2.11 9.95 2.67
N ALA A 75 -1.74 9.06 1.74
CA ALA A 75 -1.20 7.74 2.06
C ALA A 75 0.09 7.79 2.89
N GLU A 76 1.03 8.69 2.58
CA GLU A 76 2.28 8.89 3.33
C GLU A 76 2.00 9.36 4.76
N MET A 77 1.10 10.33 4.94
CA MET A 77 0.64 10.77 6.25
C MET A 77 0.05 9.60 7.06
N TRP A 78 -0.72 8.72 6.41
CA TRP A 78 -1.29 7.54 7.07
C TRP A 78 -0.23 6.51 7.44
N ILE A 79 0.72 6.21 6.54
CA ILE A 79 1.84 5.29 6.82
C ILE A 79 2.66 5.81 8.00
N ALA A 80 2.95 7.11 8.04
CA ALA A 80 3.68 7.71 9.16
C ALA A 80 2.92 7.58 10.49
N LYS A 81 1.60 7.80 10.49
CA LYS A 81 0.76 7.65 11.69
C LYS A 81 0.63 6.18 12.12
N LEU A 82 0.47 5.26 11.19
CA LEU A 82 0.24 3.83 11.45
C LEU A 82 1.54 3.09 11.82
N GLY A 83 2.66 3.43 11.18
CA GLY A 83 3.96 2.80 11.43
C GLY A 83 4.60 3.20 12.76
N ALA A 84 4.16 4.31 13.37
CA ALA A 84 4.63 4.77 14.68
C ALA A 84 3.89 4.11 15.86
N GLN A 85 2.85 3.31 15.63
CA GLN A 85 2.03 2.74 16.69
C GLN A 85 2.52 1.35 17.12
N PRO A 86 2.49 1.03 18.44
CA PRO A 86 2.72 -0.33 18.92
C PRO A 86 1.78 -1.33 18.24
N GLN A 87 2.29 -2.53 17.93
CA GLN A 87 1.47 -3.61 17.37
C GLN A 87 0.21 -3.82 18.25
N GLY A 88 -0.98 -3.77 17.64
CA GLY A 88 -2.28 -3.84 18.33
C GLY A 88 -3.06 -2.53 18.38
N GLN A 89 -2.40 -1.36 18.42
CA GLN A 89 -3.09 -0.05 18.33
C GLN A 89 -3.43 0.34 16.89
N MET A 90 -2.84 -0.36 15.91
CA MET A 90 -3.08 -0.17 14.49
C MET A 90 -4.55 -0.43 14.10
N GLY A 91 -5.18 -1.47 14.67
CA GLY A 91 -6.59 -1.76 14.40
C GLY A 91 -7.53 -0.66 14.91
N HIS A 92 -7.25 -0.09 16.09
CA HIS A 92 -8.02 1.05 16.60
C HIS A 92 -7.90 2.27 15.70
N LEU A 93 -6.69 2.61 15.26
CA LEU A 93 -6.47 3.73 14.36
C LEU A 93 -7.21 3.52 13.03
N VAL A 94 -7.15 2.30 12.50
CA VAL A 94 -7.83 1.94 11.25
C VAL A 94 -9.37 2.04 11.36
N ASN A 95 -9.94 1.60 12.47
CA ASN A 95 -11.38 1.76 12.71
C ASN A 95 -11.79 3.24 12.80
N GLU A 96 -10.99 4.08 13.48
CA GLU A 96 -11.30 5.52 13.54
C GLU A 96 -11.15 6.22 12.18
N MET A 97 -10.19 5.81 11.36
CA MET A 97 -10.09 6.32 9.98
C MET A 97 -11.34 6.00 9.16
N LEU A 98 -11.84 4.76 9.22
CA LEU A 98 -13.07 4.38 8.52
C LEU A 98 -14.27 5.20 9.01
N ARG A 99 -14.35 5.45 10.32
CA ARG A 99 -15.41 6.27 10.90
C ARG A 99 -15.35 7.71 10.39
N SER A 100 -14.16 8.32 10.36
CA SER A 100 -13.98 9.67 9.79
C SER A 100 -14.35 9.72 8.31
N MET A 101 -13.92 8.73 7.52
CA MET A 101 -14.28 8.66 6.10
C MET A 101 -15.78 8.51 5.87
N ALA A 102 -16.44 7.65 6.65
CA ALA A 102 -17.89 7.49 6.58
C ALA A 102 -18.63 8.78 6.96
N PHE A 103 -18.10 9.52 7.92
CA PHE A 103 -18.64 10.82 8.34
C PHE A 103 -18.48 11.89 7.25
N ASP A 104 -17.28 12.03 6.68
CA ASP A 104 -17.02 12.95 5.56
C ASP A 104 -17.91 12.63 4.37
N LEU A 105 -18.16 11.34 4.12
CA LEU A 105 -19.08 10.91 3.08
C LEU A 105 -20.53 11.30 3.36
N ALA A 106 -20.98 11.12 4.60
CA ALA A 106 -22.32 11.51 5.02
C ALA A 106 -22.53 13.03 4.91
N LEU A 107 -21.51 13.83 5.22
CA LEU A 107 -21.54 15.28 5.05
C LEU A 107 -21.68 15.66 3.57
N LYS A 108 -20.84 15.12 2.69
CA LYS A 108 -20.93 15.36 1.23
C LYS A 108 -22.27 14.96 0.63
N LEU A 109 -22.88 13.89 1.18
CA LEU A 109 -24.22 13.47 0.82
C LEU A 109 -25.28 14.50 1.25
N GLN A 110 -25.18 15.02 2.48
CA GLN A 110 -26.09 16.05 2.99
C GLN A 110 -25.96 17.38 2.25
N GLU A 111 -24.74 17.75 1.87
CA GLU A 111 -24.45 18.99 1.13
C GLU A 111 -24.85 18.91 -0.36
N GLY A 112 -25.27 17.73 -0.83
CA GLY A 112 -25.69 17.52 -2.22
C GLY A 112 -24.51 17.48 -3.21
N GLU A 113 -23.28 17.34 -2.73
CA GLU A 113 -22.08 17.22 -3.56
C GLU A 113 -22.00 15.85 -4.27
N LEU A 114 -22.77 14.87 -3.79
CA LEU A 114 -22.90 13.55 -4.39
C LEU A 114 -24.16 13.47 -5.26
N THR A 115 -23.97 13.27 -6.55
CA THR A 115 -25.05 13.01 -7.52
C THR A 115 -25.44 11.53 -7.52
N GLU A 116 -26.65 11.20 -8.00
CA GLU A 116 -27.09 9.80 -8.23
C GLU A 116 -26.09 9.00 -9.09
N GLU A 117 -25.36 9.67 -9.99
CA GLU A 117 -24.34 9.05 -10.83
C GLU A 117 -23.03 8.76 -10.08
N SER A 118 -22.65 9.62 -9.13
CA SER A 118 -21.44 9.45 -8.32
C SER A 118 -21.62 8.55 -7.08
N MET A 119 -22.86 8.44 -6.59
CA MET A 119 -23.24 7.68 -5.40
C MET A 119 -22.74 6.22 -5.41
N PRO A 120 -22.93 5.43 -6.48
CA PRO A 120 -22.58 4.02 -6.48
C PRO A 120 -21.07 3.80 -6.41
N ALA A 121 -20.30 4.62 -7.14
CA ALA A 121 -18.84 4.56 -7.14
C ALA A 121 -18.25 4.88 -5.77
N VAL A 122 -18.86 5.85 -5.08
CA VAL A 122 -18.47 6.25 -3.73
C VAL A 122 -18.77 5.15 -2.70
N ILE A 123 -19.95 4.52 -2.77
CA ILE A 123 -20.30 3.40 -1.89
C ILE A 123 -19.35 2.21 -2.10
N GLU A 124 -19.05 1.87 -3.35
CA GLU A 124 -18.14 0.77 -3.66
C GLU A 124 -16.72 1.06 -3.13
N MET A 125 -16.24 2.30 -3.27
CA MET A 125 -14.95 2.71 -2.72
C MET A 125 -14.88 2.55 -1.19
N VAL A 126 -15.92 2.96 -0.45
CA VAL A 126 -15.96 2.79 1.01
C VAL A 126 -15.98 1.32 1.40
N LYS A 127 -16.73 0.49 0.67
CA LYS A 127 -16.78 -0.95 0.88
C LYS A 127 -15.43 -1.62 0.62
N GLU A 128 -14.76 -1.29 -0.48
CA GLU A 128 -13.43 -1.82 -0.80
C GLU A 128 -12.37 -1.41 0.23
N LEU A 129 -12.41 -0.16 0.70
CA LEU A 129 -11.54 0.31 1.78
C LEU A 129 -11.80 -0.44 3.08
N SER A 130 -13.07 -0.61 3.45
CA SER A 130 -13.46 -1.37 4.65
C SER A 130 -12.97 -2.81 4.59
N LEU A 131 -13.13 -3.48 3.45
CA LEU A 131 -12.64 -4.85 3.24
C LEU A 131 -11.11 -4.94 3.29
N SER A 132 -10.41 -3.97 2.70
CA SER A 132 -8.95 -3.92 2.70
C SER A 132 -8.41 -3.74 4.10
N VAL A 133 -9.05 -2.87 4.89
CA VAL A 133 -8.81 -2.69 6.32
C VAL A 133 -8.97 -4.00 7.09
N THR A 134 -10.10 -4.70 6.95
CA THR A 134 -10.33 -5.97 7.67
C THR A 134 -9.25 -7.01 7.34
N ARG A 135 -8.81 -7.06 6.08
CA ARG A 135 -7.72 -7.95 5.66
C ARG A 135 -6.38 -7.57 6.30
N LEU A 136 -6.07 -6.28 6.38
CA LEU A 136 -4.86 -5.79 7.04
C LEU A 136 -4.86 -6.10 8.55
N GLU A 137 -5.98 -5.87 9.23
CA GLU A 137 -6.12 -6.20 10.67
C GLU A 137 -5.92 -7.70 10.91
N LYS A 138 -6.54 -8.55 10.07
CA LYS A 138 -6.36 -10.00 10.14
C LYS A 138 -4.89 -10.40 9.96
N ALA A 139 -4.23 -9.86 8.94
CA ALA A 139 -2.80 -10.12 8.68
C ALA A 139 -1.92 -9.66 9.85
N SER A 140 -2.19 -8.49 10.42
CA SER A 140 -1.48 -8.01 11.61
C SER A 140 -1.67 -8.94 12.80
N SER A 141 -2.90 -9.40 13.06
CA SER A 141 -3.19 -10.34 14.15
C SER A 141 -2.48 -11.67 13.97
N GLU A 142 -2.46 -12.21 12.73
CA GLU A 142 -1.73 -13.44 12.41
C GLU A 142 -0.22 -13.28 12.59
N ASN A 143 0.36 -12.13 12.23
CA ASN A 143 1.76 -11.85 12.46
C ASN A 143 2.11 -11.81 13.95
N VAL A 144 1.29 -11.15 14.78
CA VAL A 144 1.48 -11.13 16.25
C VAL A 144 1.45 -12.55 16.81
N LYS A 145 0.47 -13.38 16.39
CA LYS A 145 0.38 -14.78 16.82
C LYS A 145 1.61 -15.58 16.40
N ARG A 146 2.06 -15.40 15.15
CA ARG A 146 3.27 -16.07 14.63
C ARG A 146 4.52 -15.64 15.40
N GLU A 147 4.66 -14.35 15.71
CA GLU A 147 5.80 -13.86 16.49
C GLU A 147 5.78 -14.42 17.92
N ALA A 148 4.62 -14.47 18.57
CA ALA A 148 4.48 -15.09 19.89
C ALA A 148 4.81 -16.59 19.86
N GLU A 149 4.37 -17.31 18.83
CA GLU A 149 4.69 -18.72 18.59
C GLU A 149 6.19 -18.92 18.42
N ILE A 150 6.84 -18.14 17.56
CA ILE A 150 8.30 -18.19 17.37
C ILE A 150 9.02 -17.94 18.70
N ARG A 151 8.64 -16.89 19.44
CA ARG A 151 9.25 -16.60 20.75
C ARG A 151 9.02 -17.69 21.79
N ARG A 152 7.94 -18.46 21.68
CA ARG A 152 7.69 -19.61 22.56
C ARG A 152 8.60 -20.78 22.17
N GLN A 153 8.64 -21.13 20.88
CA GLN A 153 9.49 -22.20 20.36
C GLN A 153 10.98 -21.95 20.65
N GLU A 154 11.44 -20.70 20.52
CA GLU A 154 12.82 -20.34 20.84
C GLU A 154 13.12 -20.44 22.34
N ARG A 155 12.14 -20.12 23.21
CA ARG A 155 12.27 -20.33 24.66
C ARG A 155 12.31 -21.81 25.02
N GLU A 156 11.43 -22.62 24.42
CA GLU A 156 11.40 -24.08 24.60
C GLU A 156 12.74 -24.70 24.17
N ARG A 157 13.26 -24.34 22.99
CA ARG A 157 14.57 -24.79 22.50
C ARG A 157 15.71 -24.38 23.42
N ALA A 158 15.77 -23.12 23.84
CA ALA A 158 16.81 -22.64 24.75
C ALA A 158 16.76 -23.37 26.10
N ALA A 159 15.56 -23.68 26.60
CA ALA A 159 15.39 -24.46 27.82
C ALA A 159 15.86 -25.90 27.66
N GLU A 160 15.56 -26.55 26.54
CA GLU A 160 16.05 -27.90 26.22
C GLU A 160 17.57 -27.94 26.10
N GLU A 161 18.18 -27.01 25.36
CA GLU A 161 19.64 -26.91 25.20
C GLU A 161 20.35 -26.65 26.54
N ALA A 162 19.80 -25.76 27.37
CA ALA A 162 20.33 -25.48 28.70
C ALA A 162 20.21 -26.70 29.63
N ALA A 163 19.08 -27.40 29.58
CA ALA A 163 18.83 -28.60 30.37
C ALA A 163 19.78 -29.75 29.97
N GLU A 164 20.01 -29.96 28.68
CA GLU A 164 20.96 -30.95 28.15
C GLU A 164 22.40 -30.63 28.55
N SER A 165 22.83 -29.37 28.39
CA SER A 165 24.16 -28.91 28.79
C SER A 165 24.41 -29.10 30.29
N ALA A 166 23.43 -28.74 31.12
CA ALA A 166 23.50 -28.92 32.58
C ALA A 166 23.51 -30.40 32.99
N GLU A 167 22.71 -31.24 32.34
CA GLU A 167 22.72 -32.69 32.54
C GLU A 167 24.11 -33.28 32.23
N ASN A 168 24.70 -32.94 31.10
CA ASN A 168 26.03 -33.41 30.71
C ASN A 168 27.11 -32.98 31.71
N ALA A 169 27.08 -31.72 32.16
CA ALA A 169 27.99 -31.21 33.17
C ALA A 169 27.80 -31.91 34.54
N ALA A 170 26.54 -32.12 34.96
CA ALA A 170 26.23 -32.79 36.22
C ALA A 170 26.66 -34.26 36.23
N ARG A 171 26.45 -34.98 35.12
CA ARG A 171 26.96 -36.35 34.94
C ARG A 171 28.49 -36.39 35.02
N ALA A 172 29.17 -35.45 34.36
CA ALA A 172 30.63 -35.35 34.41
C ALA A 172 31.17 -35.07 35.82
N GLN A 173 30.40 -34.37 36.66
CA GLN A 173 30.73 -34.13 38.07
C GLN A 173 30.29 -35.25 39.02
N GLY A 174 29.69 -36.33 38.51
CA GLY A 174 29.33 -37.50 39.30
C GLY A 174 28.04 -37.37 40.10
N LEU A 175 27.12 -36.48 39.71
CA LEU A 175 25.78 -36.48 40.30
C LEU A 175 25.07 -37.82 40.05
N SER A 176 24.23 -38.24 41.01
CA SER A 176 23.36 -39.40 40.84
C SER A 176 22.34 -39.15 39.72
N ASN A 177 21.82 -40.23 39.13
CA ASN A 177 20.79 -40.14 38.09
C ASN A 177 19.56 -39.35 38.56
N ASP A 178 19.14 -39.54 39.82
CA ASP A 178 18.03 -38.80 40.42
C ASP A 178 18.34 -37.30 40.56
N GLY A 179 19.58 -36.94 40.92
CA GLY A 179 20.03 -35.56 41.00
C GLY A 179 20.09 -34.87 39.63
N VAL A 180 20.54 -35.59 38.61
CA VAL A 180 20.54 -35.11 37.21
C VAL A 180 19.10 -34.88 36.72
N ALA A 181 18.20 -35.82 36.99
CA ALA A 181 16.79 -35.71 36.62
C ALA A 181 16.11 -34.51 37.30
N ALA A 182 16.39 -34.30 38.60
CA ALA A 182 15.88 -33.16 39.36
C ALA A 182 16.41 -31.82 38.82
N LEU A 183 17.70 -31.73 38.48
CA LEU A 183 18.31 -30.54 37.88
C LEU A 183 17.67 -30.20 36.52
N ARG A 184 17.49 -31.21 35.67
CA ARG A 184 16.85 -31.05 34.36
C ARG A 184 15.42 -30.53 34.49
N ALA A 185 14.64 -31.10 35.42
CA ALA A 185 13.27 -30.68 35.68
C ALA A 185 13.21 -29.22 36.16
N ALA A 186 14.09 -28.82 37.09
CA ALA A 186 14.14 -27.46 37.61
C ALA A 186 14.48 -26.41 36.53
N ILE A 187 15.35 -26.73 35.57
CA ILE A 187 15.70 -25.84 34.45
C ILE A 187 14.51 -25.66 33.50
N LEU A 188 13.81 -26.74 33.18
CA LEU A 188 12.63 -26.68 32.30
C LEU A 188 11.44 -25.96 32.97
N GLU A 189 11.24 -26.12 34.28
CA GLU A 189 10.23 -25.37 35.04
C GLU A 189 10.57 -23.88 35.17
N GLY A 190 11.85 -23.53 35.31
CA GLY A 190 12.28 -22.14 35.49
C GLY A 190 12.26 -21.28 34.22
N LEU A 191 12.15 -21.91 33.04
CA LEU A 191 12.18 -21.25 31.73
C LEU A 191 10.84 -21.30 30.96
N ALA A 192 9.83 -21.99 31.50
CA ALA A 192 8.46 -22.03 31.00
C ALA A 192 7.67 -20.75 31.35
#